data_AF-A0A3D9D9F9-F1
#
_entry.id   AF-A0A3D9D9F9-F1
#
_cell.length_a   1.000
_cell.length_b   1.000
_cell.length_c   1.000
_cell.angle_alpha   90.00
_cell.angle_beta   90.00
_cell.angle_gamma   90.00
#
_symmetry.space_group_name_H-M   'P 1'
#
loop_
_entity.id
_entity.type
_entity.pdbx_description
1 polymer ?
#
loop_
_entity_poly.entity_id
_entity_poly.type
_entity_poly.pdbx_seq_one_letter_code
_entity_poly.pdbx_strand_id
1 'polypeptide(L)'
;MRKAAIVIISILLTIIVSFTIYWNLPIDITRSADIKYGNSLIQNIEIYKNTYHHLPENNDWETLEKLGFKKEDLGAQPDYRQNGNGSYELVYFDEFDGPFLIWNSNEKKWSIDFPKIQK
;
A
#
# COMPACT_ATOMS: atom_id res chain seq x y z
N MET A 1 30.71 35.99 15.02
CA MET A 1 30.80 35.07 13.87
C MET A 1 30.92 33.60 14.27
N ARG A 2 31.88 33.20 15.13
CA ARG A 2 32.07 31.77 15.54
C ARG A 2 30.84 31.12 16.18
N LYS A 3 30.13 31.82 17.08
CA LYS A 3 28.89 31.31 17.71
C LYS A 3 27.74 31.12 16.71
N ALA A 4 27.58 32.06 15.77
CA ALA A 4 26.58 31.95 14.71
C ALA A 4 26.88 30.78 13.76
N ALA A 5 28.16 30.58 13.40
CA ALA A 5 28.58 29.44 12.61
C ALA A 5 28.26 28.09 13.30
N ILE A 6 28.52 27.98 14.62
CA ILE A 6 28.18 26.78 15.39
C ILE A 6 26.68 26.51 15.36
N VAL A 7 25.84 27.54 15.60
CA VAL A 7 24.37 27.40 15.56
C VAL A 7 23.90 26.94 14.18
N ILE A 8 24.41 27.54 13.10
CA ILE A 8 24.03 27.16 11.73
C ILE A 8 24.43 25.70 11.45
N ILE A 9 25.65 25.30 11.83
CA ILE A 9 26.13 23.91 11.67
C ILE A 9 25.26 22.94 12.47
N SER A 10 24.89 23.28 13.72
CA SER A 10 24.01 22.45 14.54
C SER A 10 22.61 22.28 13.93
N ILE A 11 22.05 23.34 13.34
CA ILE A 11 20.76 23.28 12.64
C ILE A 11 20.87 22.37 11.41
N LEU A 12 21.90 22.55 10.58
CA LEU A 12 22.12 21.71 9.40
C LEU A 12 22.28 20.22 9.78
N LEU A 13 23.05 19.92 10.82
CA LEU A 13 23.18 18.56 11.35
C LEU A 13 21.83 17.98 11.78
N THR A 14 21.01 18.78 12.48
CA THR A 14 19.69 18.34 12.95
C THR A 14 18.75 18.03 11.78
N ILE A 15 18.80 18.84 10.72
CA ILE A 15 18.01 18.61 9.51
C ILE A 15 18.43 17.31 8.83
N ILE A 16 19.73 17.08 8.65
CA ILE A 16 20.25 15.85 8.02
C ILE A 16 19.85 14.61 8.82
N VAL A 17 19.98 14.66 10.15
CA VAL A 17 19.60 13.54 11.02
C VAL A 17 18.09 13.29 10.94
N SER A 18 17.27 14.33 11.00
CA SER A 18 15.81 14.21 10.88
C SER A 18 15.40 13.60 9.55
N PHE A 19 16.01 14.04 8.44
CA PHE A 19 15.73 13.52 7.11
C PHE A 19 16.14 12.05 6.98
N THR A 20 17.30 11.69 7.53
CA THR A 20 17.79 10.30 7.57
C THR A 20 16.84 9.39 8.34
N ILE A 21 16.33 9.85 9.50
CA ILE A 21 15.36 9.09 10.29
C ILE A 21 14.08 8.90 9.49
N TYR A 22 13.54 9.97 8.90
CA TYR A 22 12.31 9.92 8.12
C TYR A 22 12.38 8.91 6.96
N TRP A 23 13.49 8.89 6.22
CA TRP A 23 13.71 7.95 5.11
C TRP A 23 13.89 6.50 5.53
N ASN A 24 14.30 6.25 6.77
CA ASN A 24 14.49 4.89 7.32
C ASN A 24 13.30 4.42 8.17
N LEU A 25 12.19 5.17 8.20
CA LEU A 25 11.01 4.71 8.92
C LEU A 25 10.39 3.48 8.23
N PRO A 26 9.95 2.48 9.01
CA PRO A 26 9.28 1.30 8.47
C PRO A 26 7.95 1.68 7.81
N ILE A 27 7.56 0.89 6.81
CA ILE A 27 6.36 1.11 5.98
C ILE A 27 5.07 1.07 6.82
N ASP A 28 5.07 0.30 7.91
CA ASP A 28 3.95 0.23 8.84
C ASP A 28 3.63 1.59 9.49
N ILE A 29 4.62 2.49 9.57
CA ILE A 29 4.44 3.84 10.09
C ILE A 29 4.08 4.80 8.95
N THR A 30 4.91 4.84 7.91
CA THR A 30 4.78 5.83 6.81
C THR A 30 3.51 5.61 5.98
N ARG A 31 3.02 4.37 5.90
CA ARG A 31 1.82 3.95 5.15
C ARG A 31 0.72 3.40 6.04
N SER A 32 0.73 3.74 7.34
CA SER A 32 -0.21 3.20 8.33
C SER A 32 -1.69 3.34 7.95
N ALA A 33 -2.08 4.50 7.39
CA ALA A 33 -3.46 4.75 6.97
C ALA A 33 -3.90 3.84 5.81
N ASP A 34 -3.04 3.69 4.80
CA ASP A 34 -3.29 2.83 3.64
C ASP A 34 -3.34 1.37 4.09
N ILE A 35 -2.36 0.91 4.86
CA ILE A 35 -2.31 -0.45 5.41
C ILE A 35 -3.57 -0.75 6.23
N LYS A 36 -4.04 0.19 7.05
CA LYS A 36 -5.27 0.01 7.84
C LYS A 36 -6.49 -0.15 6.93
N TYR A 37 -6.61 0.67 5.89
CA TYR A 37 -7.72 0.55 4.93
C TYR A 37 -7.63 -0.75 4.14
N GLY A 38 -6.46 -1.07 3.57
CA GLY A 38 -6.20 -2.30 2.84
C GLY A 38 -6.48 -3.56 3.68
N ASN A 39 -6.11 -3.57 4.97
CA ASN A 39 -6.44 -4.67 5.89
C ASN A 39 -7.95 -4.88 6.06
N SER A 40 -8.75 -3.81 6.05
CA SER A 40 -10.21 -3.93 6.05
C SER A 40 -10.72 -4.59 4.77
N LEU A 41 -10.14 -4.25 3.61
CA LEU A 41 -10.51 -4.86 2.33
C LEU A 41 -10.12 -6.33 2.27
N ILE A 42 -8.90 -6.66 2.73
CA ILE A 42 -8.41 -8.04 2.85
C ILE A 42 -9.38 -8.87 3.68
N GLN A 43 -9.79 -8.37 4.86
CA GLN A 43 -10.75 -9.08 5.70
C GLN A 43 -12.07 -9.36 4.97
N ASN A 44 -12.62 -8.38 4.25
CA ASN A 44 -13.85 -8.55 3.48
C ASN A 44 -13.68 -9.56 2.34
N ILE A 45 -12.55 -9.55 1.64
CA ILE A 45 -12.22 -10.52 0.59
C ILE A 45 -12.12 -11.94 1.16
N GLU A 46 -11.47 -12.12 2.32
CA GLU A 46 -11.39 -13.45 2.95
C GLU A 46 -12.77 -13.96 3.39
N ILE A 47 -13.63 -13.08 3.92
CA ILE A 47 -15.02 -13.43 4.25
C ILE A 47 -15.79 -13.84 2.98
N TYR A 48 -15.65 -13.07 1.90
CA TYR A 48 -16.26 -13.38 0.61
C TYR A 48 -15.79 -14.73 0.08
N LYS A 49 -14.47 -14.97 0.06
CA LYS A 49 -13.86 -16.21 -0.39
C LYS A 49 -14.36 -17.41 0.41
N ASN A 50 -14.50 -17.27 1.72
CA ASN A 50 -15.02 -18.34 2.57
C ASN A 50 -16.51 -18.62 2.33
N THR A 51 -17.28 -17.60 1.93
CA THR A 51 -18.74 -17.70 1.71
C THR A 51 -19.08 -18.27 0.33
N TYR A 52 -18.38 -17.79 -0.71
CA TYR A 52 -18.68 -18.13 -2.10
C TYR A 52 -17.70 -19.15 -2.70
N HIS A 53 -16.65 -19.54 -1.96
CA HIS A 53 -15.61 -20.49 -2.38
C HIS A 53 -14.77 -20.06 -3.60
N HIS A 54 -14.87 -18.78 -4.01
CA HIS A 54 -14.03 -18.18 -5.03
C HIS A 54 -13.66 -16.74 -4.65
N LEU A 55 -12.64 -16.20 -5.31
CA LEU A 55 -12.29 -14.78 -5.18
C LEU A 55 -13.24 -13.91 -6.02
N PRO A 56 -13.43 -12.62 -5.65
CA PRO A 56 -14.08 -11.65 -6.53
C PRO A 56 -13.39 -11.58 -7.89
N GLU A 57 -14.16 -11.39 -8.95
CA GLU A 57 -13.59 -11.22 -10.29
C GLU A 57 -12.97 -9.82 -10.47
N ASN A 58 -11.86 -9.72 -11.22
CA ASN A 58 -11.10 -8.48 -11.39
C ASN A 58 -11.94 -7.30 -11.91
N ASN A 59 -12.96 -7.59 -12.75
CA ASN A 59 -13.81 -6.59 -13.38
C ASN A 59 -15.22 -6.52 -12.76
N ASP A 60 -15.47 -7.25 -11.66
CA ASP A 60 -16.77 -7.20 -10.97
C ASP A 60 -16.80 -6.02 -9.99
N TRP A 61 -16.98 -4.83 -10.57
CA TRP A 61 -17.04 -3.59 -9.79
C TRP A 61 -18.15 -3.60 -8.74
N GLU A 62 -19.31 -4.21 -9.03
CA GLU A 62 -20.42 -4.25 -8.09
C GLU A 62 -20.04 -5.03 -6.83
N THR A 63 -19.35 -6.17 -6.99
CA THR A 63 -18.83 -6.93 -5.86
C THR A 63 -17.71 -6.16 -5.13
N LEU A 64 -16.75 -5.56 -5.85
CA LEU A 64 -15.66 -4.82 -5.23
C LEU A 64 -16.17 -3.62 -4.41
N GLU A 65 -17.16 -2.88 -4.90
CA GLU A 65 -17.78 -1.77 -4.17
C GLU A 65 -18.43 -2.25 -2.87
N LYS A 66 -19.16 -3.38 -2.91
CA LYS A 66 -19.73 -4.01 -1.70
C LYS A 66 -18.68 -4.47 -0.70
N LEU A 67 -17.48 -4.83 -1.16
CA LEU A 67 -16.33 -5.17 -0.32
C LEU A 67 -15.61 -3.94 0.25
N GLY A 68 -16.02 -2.73 -0.15
CA GLY A 68 -15.53 -1.46 0.38
C GLY A 68 -14.46 -0.78 -0.46
N PHE A 69 -14.19 -1.28 -1.68
CA PHE A 69 -13.31 -0.59 -2.62
C PHE A 69 -13.92 0.73 -3.08
N LYS A 70 -13.10 1.74 -3.25
CA LYS A 70 -13.49 3.03 -3.84
C LYS A 70 -13.20 3.04 -5.32
N LYS A 71 -14.11 3.62 -6.10
CA LYS A 71 -13.89 3.85 -7.53
C LYS A 71 -13.18 5.19 -7.71
N GLU A 72 -12.08 5.15 -8.43
CA GLU A 72 -11.37 6.33 -8.93
C GLU A 72 -11.30 6.26 -10.46
N ASP A 73 -10.82 7.32 -11.09
CA ASP A 73 -10.82 7.47 -12.56
C ASP A 73 -10.14 6.31 -13.31
N LEU A 74 -9.16 5.64 -12.68
CA LEU A 74 -8.37 4.56 -13.28
C LEU A 74 -8.75 3.14 -12.81
N GLY A 75 -9.72 3.00 -11.91
CA GLY A 75 -10.13 1.70 -11.36
C GLY A 75 -10.46 1.74 -9.87
N ALA A 76 -10.26 0.62 -9.19
CA ALA A 76 -10.39 0.56 -7.74
C ALA A 76 -9.15 1.19 -7.06
N GLN A 77 -9.33 1.82 -5.90
CA GLN A 77 -8.22 2.25 -5.05
C GLN A 77 -8.31 1.60 -3.65
N PRO A 78 -7.35 0.75 -3.25
CA PRO A 78 -6.25 0.19 -4.05
C PRO A 78 -6.77 -0.67 -5.22
N ASP A 79 -5.93 -0.87 -6.23
CA ASP A 79 -6.23 -1.77 -7.35
C ASP A 79 -6.26 -3.21 -6.84
N TYR A 80 -7.24 -3.98 -7.29
CA TYR A 80 -7.42 -5.39 -6.92
C TYR A 80 -7.16 -6.29 -8.13
N ARG A 81 -6.35 -7.32 -7.95
CA ARG A 81 -6.12 -8.34 -8.98
C ARG A 81 -6.00 -9.74 -8.41
N GLN A 82 -6.66 -10.69 -9.03
CA GLN A 82 -6.52 -12.13 -8.79
C GLN A 82 -5.98 -12.86 -10.02
N ASN A 83 -5.29 -13.99 -9.79
CA ASN A 83 -4.62 -14.77 -10.83
C ASN A 83 -5.35 -16.07 -11.22
N GLY A 84 -6.60 -16.26 -10.83
CA GLY A 84 -7.39 -17.48 -11.06
C GLY A 84 -7.02 -18.67 -10.18
N ASN A 85 -5.81 -18.67 -9.60
CA ASN A 85 -5.27 -19.76 -8.78
C ASN A 85 -5.50 -19.54 -7.27
N GLY A 86 -6.44 -18.66 -6.91
CA GLY A 86 -6.80 -18.37 -5.53
C GLY A 86 -5.85 -17.40 -4.80
N SER A 87 -4.94 -16.75 -5.53
CA SER A 87 -4.11 -15.65 -5.03
C SER A 87 -4.59 -14.30 -5.57
N TYR A 88 -4.42 -13.26 -4.77
CA TYR A 88 -4.69 -11.87 -5.17
C TYR A 88 -3.68 -10.89 -4.61
N GLU A 89 -3.66 -9.70 -5.20
CA GLU A 89 -2.88 -8.54 -4.79
C GLU A 89 -3.77 -7.31 -4.61
N LEU A 90 -3.37 -6.46 -3.65
CA LEU A 90 -3.83 -5.07 -3.56
C LEU A 90 -2.64 -4.16 -3.86
N VAL A 91 -2.80 -3.21 -4.78
CA VAL A 91 -1.73 -2.30 -5.20
C VAL A 91 -2.18 -0.85 -5.09
N TYR A 92 -1.41 -0.04 -4.37
CA TYR A 92 -1.60 1.41 -4.34
C TYR A 92 -0.75 2.06 -5.46
N PHE A 93 -1.38 2.40 -6.58
CA PHE A 93 -0.74 3.16 -7.67
C PHE A 93 -0.80 4.67 -7.39
N ASP A 94 -0.04 5.11 -6.41
CA ASP A 94 0.07 6.51 -6.00
C ASP A 94 1.19 7.28 -6.72
N GLU A 95 2.15 6.57 -7.31
CA GLU A 95 3.25 7.12 -8.10
C GLU A 95 3.22 6.59 -9.55
N PHE A 96 4.05 7.15 -10.43
CA PHE A 96 4.04 6.79 -11.86
C PHE A 96 4.73 5.44 -12.14
N ASP A 97 5.93 5.21 -11.60
CA ASP A 97 6.78 4.06 -11.95
C ASP A 97 7.10 3.12 -10.78
N GLY A 98 6.51 3.35 -9.60
CA GLY A 98 6.77 2.54 -8.40
C GLY A 98 8.20 2.70 -7.85
N PRO A 99 8.58 1.89 -6.85
CA PRO A 99 7.86 0.76 -6.27
C PRO A 99 6.61 1.19 -5.48
N PHE A 100 5.62 0.30 -5.37
CA PHE A 100 4.31 0.59 -4.80
C PHE A 100 4.10 -0.11 -3.47
N LEU A 101 3.18 0.41 -2.65
CA LEU A 101 2.66 -0.35 -1.52
C LEU A 101 1.77 -1.50 -2.02
N ILE A 102 2.19 -2.73 -1.73
CA ILE A 102 1.55 -3.95 -2.22
C ILE A 102 1.27 -4.91 -1.08
N TRP A 103 0.06 -5.47 -1.07
CA TRP A 103 -0.27 -6.69 -0.35
C TRP A 103 -0.36 -7.86 -1.31
N ASN A 104 0.30 -8.98 -0.97
CA ASN A 104 0.19 -10.22 -1.73
C ASN A 104 -0.36 -11.34 -0.83
N SER A 105 -1.43 -12.00 -1.26
CA SER A 105 -2.12 -13.02 -0.45
C SER A 105 -1.28 -14.28 -0.18
N ASN A 106 -0.25 -14.56 -0.99
CA ASN A 106 0.66 -15.68 -0.79
C ASN A 106 1.71 -15.33 0.26
N GLU A 107 2.27 -14.12 0.19
CA GLU A 107 3.30 -13.65 1.14
C GLU A 107 2.70 -13.19 2.47
N LYS A 108 1.41 -12.79 2.47
CA LYS A 108 0.65 -12.30 3.63
C LYS A 108 1.35 -11.16 4.38
N LYS A 109 1.96 -10.26 3.62
CA LYS A 109 2.61 -9.06 4.16
C LYS A 109 2.43 -7.88 3.21
N TRP A 110 2.44 -6.69 3.79
CA TRP A 110 2.62 -5.45 3.05
C TRP A 110 4.10 -5.29 2.70
N SER A 111 4.38 -4.75 1.52
CA SER A 111 5.74 -4.50 1.04
C SER A 111 5.77 -3.34 0.06
N ILE A 112 6.97 -2.79 -0.15
CA ILE A 112 7.24 -1.85 -1.23
C ILE A 112 7.93 -2.63 -2.34
N ASP A 113 7.19 -2.94 -3.40
CA ASP A 113 7.63 -3.83 -4.49
C ASP A 113 6.89 -3.48 -5.79
N PHE A 114 7.11 -4.27 -6.84
CA PHE A 114 6.38 -4.22 -8.09
C PHE A 114 5.27 -5.29 -8.14
N PRO A 115 4.13 -5.02 -8.82
CA PRO A 115 3.04 -5.98 -8.92
C PRO A 115 3.50 -7.28 -9.57
N LYS A 116 3.11 -8.41 -8.96
CA LYS A 116 3.48 -9.75 -9.48
C LYS A 116 2.33 -10.35 -10.27
N ILE A 117 1.09 -9.91 -10.01
CA ILE A 117 -0.09 -10.26 -10.79
C ILE A 117 -0.34 -9.18 -11.85
N GLN A 118 -0.12 -9.54 -13.11
CA GLN A 118 -0.33 -8.65 -14.25
C GLN A 118 -1.82 -8.55 -14.60
N LYS A 119 -2.17 -7.45 -15.29
CA LYS A 119 -3.53 -7.14 -15.74
C LYS A 119 -3.92 -7.94 -16.98
#